data_AF-A0A3D9SYF2-F1
#
_entry.id   AF-A0A3D9SYF2-F1
#
_cell.length_a   1.000
_cell.length_b   1.000
_cell.length_c   1.000
_cell.angle_alpha   90.00
_cell.angle_beta   90.00
_cell.angle_gamma   90.00
#
_symmetry.space_group_name_H-M   'P 1'
#
loop_
_entity.id
_entity.type
_entity.pdbx_description
1 polymer ?
#
loop_
_entity_poly.entity_id
_entity_poly.type
_entity_poly.pdbx_seq_one_letter_code
_entity_poly.pdbx_strand_id
1 'polypeptide(L)'
;MAGDGVTSGDRHWAGVPRELADLMRPHLDAVADDMITEIQARVREYDRPPDARSSGALRTAVERVLHHFVERVADPDGDPHSVIDFFHAIGRGEAGEGRSLDAMQSALRVGGLVAWRRISAGAVQLNVSPATLGAIGEALLSYQDELAAAAAAGHAQAQAAVAGETQRRRQRLLGLLLAVPPSTPESIADQAAVARWAVPRTVAAVALGEHRHDPLHPGFPSDILADLTRPTPSLVVPDPDGPGRAKLVDRALTNCLAAVGPTVPIAEAGRSMEWARRALALAERGIIPTTGRTGVIRSVEHMSTLILFQDEELLSTLARLRLAPLAHLRASQQDRLAETLLAWLQSGRNANEVAMRLHVHPQTVRYRLRQLEELFGDRLLDPDLRFDLEIVLRARSLTDRGPEHLMPPARRAVSGDVVTLRR
;
A
#
# COMPACT_ATOMS: atom_id res chain seq x y z
N MET A 1 20.75 -32.11 17.79
CA MET A 1 21.97 -32.04 16.97
C MET A 1 21.92 -30.72 16.22
N ALA A 2 22.62 -29.73 16.77
CA ALA A 2 22.81 -28.43 16.16
C ALA A 2 23.83 -28.61 15.03
N GLY A 3 23.41 -28.40 13.79
CA GLY A 3 24.30 -28.37 12.64
C GLY A 3 24.84 -26.97 12.49
N ASP A 4 26.15 -26.82 12.67
CA ASP A 4 26.93 -25.61 12.43
C ASP A 4 26.67 -25.06 11.03
N GLY A 5 25.97 -23.92 10.98
CA GLY A 5 26.00 -23.04 9.83
C GLY A 5 27.30 -22.25 9.84
N VAL A 6 28.43 -22.90 9.54
CA VAL A 6 29.64 -22.19 9.13
C VAL A 6 29.26 -21.45 7.85
N THR A 7 29.14 -20.13 7.96
CA THR A 7 28.88 -19.24 6.84
C THR A 7 29.92 -19.49 5.74
N SER A 8 29.47 -19.57 4.48
CA SER A 8 30.33 -19.90 3.33
C SER A 8 31.61 -19.05 3.24
N GLY A 9 31.64 -17.86 3.86
CA GLY A 9 32.78 -16.95 3.94
C GLY A 9 34.03 -17.53 4.63
N ASP A 10 33.86 -18.31 5.72
CA ASP A 10 35.01 -18.76 6.53
C ASP A 10 35.84 -19.84 5.83
N ARG A 11 35.24 -20.56 4.87
CA ARG A 11 35.94 -21.59 4.08
C ARG A 11 37.00 -21.01 3.14
N HIS A 12 36.83 -19.76 2.71
CA HIS A 12 37.76 -19.12 1.77
C HIS A 12 39.07 -18.67 2.42
N TRP A 13 39.05 -18.40 3.73
CA TRP A 13 40.24 -18.03 4.51
C TRP A 13 41.04 -19.23 5.01
N ALA A 14 40.39 -20.39 5.20
CA ALA A 14 41.02 -21.61 5.71
C ALA A 14 42.16 -22.15 4.83
N GLY A 15 42.17 -21.81 3.53
CA GLY A 15 43.22 -22.19 2.58
C GLY A 15 44.45 -21.27 2.55
N VAL A 16 44.41 -20.15 3.29
CA VAL A 16 45.48 -19.14 3.31
C VAL A 16 46.41 -19.38 4.51
N PRO A 17 47.72 -19.64 4.30
CA PRO A 17 48.69 -19.76 5.39
C PRO A 17 48.81 -18.47 6.21
N ARG A 18 48.70 -18.58 7.53
CA ARG A 18 48.67 -17.44 8.46
C ARG A 18 50.00 -16.67 8.48
N GLU A 19 51.11 -17.37 8.21
CA GLU A 19 52.46 -16.81 8.16
C GLU A 19 52.63 -15.78 7.04
N LEU A 20 51.74 -15.79 6.04
CA LEU A 20 51.74 -14.77 4.99
C LEU A 20 51.40 -13.38 5.53
N ALA A 21 50.64 -13.28 6.63
CA ALA A 21 50.32 -11.99 7.22
C ALA A 21 51.60 -11.22 7.59
N ASP A 22 52.58 -11.90 8.20
CA ASP A 22 53.83 -11.28 8.62
C ASP A 22 54.74 -10.91 7.44
N LEU A 23 54.62 -11.63 6.32
CA LEU A 23 55.28 -11.28 5.05
C LEU A 23 54.61 -10.08 4.37
N MET A 24 53.30 -9.86 4.57
CA MET A 24 52.57 -8.76 3.96
C MET A 24 52.72 -7.44 4.72
N ARG A 25 52.80 -7.46 6.06
CA ARG A 25 52.87 -6.27 6.93
C ARG A 25 53.89 -5.21 6.47
N PRO A 26 55.15 -5.53 6.12
CA PRO A 26 56.15 -4.52 5.76
C PRO A 26 55.86 -3.79 4.45
N HIS A 27 54.95 -4.32 3.63
CA HIS A 27 54.65 -3.79 2.30
C HIS A 27 53.36 -2.97 2.24
N LEU A 28 52.60 -2.88 3.34
CA LEU A 28 51.28 -2.26 3.36
C LEU A 28 51.28 -0.81 2.90
N ASP A 29 52.21 0.02 3.39
CA ASP A 29 52.30 1.44 3.01
C ASP A 29 52.55 1.61 1.51
N ALA A 30 53.48 0.82 0.96
CA ALA A 30 53.80 0.88 -0.46
C ALA A 30 52.62 0.38 -1.33
N VAL A 31 51.82 -0.56 -0.84
CA VAL A 31 50.61 -1.02 -1.54
C VAL A 31 49.50 0.03 -1.45
N ALA A 32 49.36 0.69 -0.29
CA ALA A 32 48.41 1.78 -0.09
C ALA A 32 48.67 2.93 -1.07
N ASP A 33 49.94 3.33 -1.22
CA ASP A 33 50.33 4.40 -2.15
C ASP A 33 50.00 4.07 -3.62
N ASP A 34 50.26 2.83 -4.05
CA ASP A 34 49.88 2.37 -5.39
C ASP A 34 48.36 2.35 -5.58
N MET A 35 47.62 1.85 -4.58
CA MET A 35 46.15 1.80 -4.64
C MET A 35 45.57 3.21 -4.74
N ILE A 36 46.05 4.15 -3.91
CA ILE A 36 45.60 5.55 -3.93
C ILE A 36 45.88 6.16 -5.30
N THR A 37 47.10 6.01 -5.82
CA THR A 37 47.51 6.54 -7.13
C THR A 37 46.62 5.99 -8.25
N GLU A 38 46.41 4.67 -8.27
CA GLU A 38 45.62 4.03 -9.32
C GLU A 38 44.12 4.37 -9.21
N ILE A 39 43.58 4.48 -7.99
CA ILE A 39 42.19 4.89 -7.74
C ILE A 39 41.96 6.32 -8.23
N GLN A 40 42.85 7.25 -7.88
CA GLN A 40 42.77 8.64 -8.34
C GLN A 40 42.89 8.75 -9.86
N ALA A 41 43.77 7.97 -10.48
CA ALA A 41 43.93 7.98 -11.95
C ALA A 41 42.69 7.43 -12.69
N ARG A 42 41.93 6.52 -12.09
CA ARG A 42 40.83 5.80 -12.76
C ARG A 42 39.42 6.22 -12.34
N VAL A 43 39.25 6.84 -11.18
CA VAL A 43 37.94 7.17 -10.61
C VAL A 43 37.87 8.68 -10.39
N ARG A 44 37.16 9.37 -11.29
CA ARG A 44 37.08 10.84 -11.35
C ARG A 44 36.61 11.48 -10.05
N GLU A 45 35.74 10.80 -9.31
CA GLU A 45 35.20 11.30 -8.04
C GLU A 45 36.26 11.42 -6.95
N TYR A 46 37.35 10.65 -7.06
CA TYR A 46 38.51 10.70 -6.17
C TYR A 46 39.69 11.52 -6.76
N ASP A 47 39.61 11.91 -8.03
CA ASP A 47 40.53 12.85 -8.72
C ASP A 47 40.19 14.31 -8.36
N ARG A 48 40.27 14.64 -7.07
CA ARG A 48 40.02 16.00 -6.56
C ARG A 48 41.35 16.68 -6.21
N PRO A 49 41.46 18.01 -6.37
CA PRO A 49 42.64 18.75 -5.91
C PRO A 49 42.90 18.44 -4.42
N PRO A 50 44.16 18.43 -3.97
CA PRO A 50 44.54 17.99 -2.62
C PRO A 50 44.09 19.00 -1.55
N ASP A 51 42.78 19.05 -1.30
CA ASP A 51 42.24 19.58 -0.07
C ASP A 51 42.59 18.57 1.03
N ALA A 52 43.34 19.02 2.04
CA ALA A 52 43.92 18.17 3.09
C ALA A 52 42.92 17.21 3.78
N ARG A 53 41.61 17.53 3.75
CA ARG A 53 40.55 16.68 4.34
C ARG A 53 40.13 15.51 3.44
N SER A 54 40.08 15.67 2.12
CA SER A 54 39.59 14.66 1.18
C SER A 54 40.66 13.63 0.84
N SER A 55 41.90 14.07 0.61
CA SER A 55 43.04 13.16 0.35
C SER A 55 43.41 12.34 1.59
N GLY A 56 43.25 12.89 2.79
CA GLY A 56 43.43 12.16 4.05
C GLY A 56 42.39 11.05 4.23
N ALA A 57 41.14 11.30 3.87
CA ALA A 57 40.06 10.33 4.02
C ALA A 57 40.25 9.07 3.15
N LEU A 58 40.67 9.23 1.88
CA LEU A 58 40.95 8.10 1.00
C LEU A 58 42.13 7.27 1.50
N ARG A 59 43.22 7.93 1.94
CA ARG A 59 44.38 7.25 2.51
C ARG A 59 44.00 6.42 3.74
N THR A 60 43.31 7.03 4.70
CA THR A 60 42.84 6.33 5.91
C THR A 60 41.93 5.15 5.57
N ALA A 61 41.07 5.27 4.55
CA ALA A 61 40.21 4.17 4.12
C ALA A 61 41.02 3.01 3.52
N VAL A 62 41.98 3.30 2.63
CA VAL A 62 42.84 2.28 1.99
C VAL A 62 43.72 1.56 3.02
N GLU A 63 44.38 2.31 3.91
CA GLU A 63 45.22 1.75 4.96
C GLU A 63 44.39 0.85 5.89
N ARG A 64 43.20 1.29 6.32
CA ARG A 64 42.30 0.48 7.16
C ARG A 64 41.86 -0.81 6.49
N VAL A 65 41.54 -0.78 5.20
CA VAL A 65 41.16 -1.98 4.42
C VAL A 65 42.32 -2.97 4.32
N LEU A 66 43.53 -2.48 4.05
CA LEU A 66 44.73 -3.30 3.92
C LEU A 66 45.16 -3.93 5.24
N HIS A 67 45.19 -3.15 6.32
CA HIS A 67 45.49 -3.65 7.65
C HIS A 67 44.51 -4.75 8.06
N HIS A 68 43.21 -4.52 7.85
CA HIS A 68 42.20 -5.52 8.20
C HIS A 68 42.26 -6.78 7.33
N PHE A 69 42.62 -6.65 6.05
CA PHE A 69 42.86 -7.83 5.21
C PHE A 69 43.99 -8.69 5.78
N VAL A 70 45.11 -8.08 6.19
CA VAL A 70 46.24 -8.79 6.80
C VAL A 70 45.88 -9.38 8.16
N GLU A 71 45.07 -8.68 8.97
CA GLU A 71 44.54 -9.21 10.22
C GLU A 71 43.65 -10.44 9.99
N ARG A 72 42.75 -10.40 9.00
CA ARG A 72 41.93 -11.56 8.57
C ARG A 72 42.77 -12.74 8.11
N VAL A 73 43.90 -12.50 7.44
CA VAL A 73 44.84 -13.58 7.07
C VAL A 73 45.51 -14.18 8.32
N ALA A 74 45.86 -13.36 9.31
CA ALA A 74 46.50 -13.82 10.54
C ALA A 74 45.54 -14.57 11.47
N ASP A 75 44.31 -14.08 11.58
CA ASP A 75 43.24 -14.61 12.43
C ASP A 75 41.89 -14.56 11.70
N PRO A 76 41.54 -15.62 10.95
CA PRO A 76 40.27 -15.69 10.24
C PRO A 76 39.03 -15.63 11.13
N ASP A 77 39.16 -16.06 12.39
CA ASP A 77 38.07 -16.09 13.38
C ASP A 77 37.99 -14.78 14.19
N GLY A 78 38.84 -13.80 13.88
CA GLY A 78 38.89 -12.50 14.56
C GLY A 78 37.65 -11.65 14.33
N ASP A 79 37.36 -10.73 15.27
CA ASP A 79 36.16 -9.89 15.22
C ASP A 79 36.14 -8.96 13.98
N PRO A 80 35.22 -9.16 13.01
CA PRO A 80 35.18 -8.40 11.76
C PRO A 80 34.52 -7.03 11.90
N HIS A 81 33.94 -6.68 13.06
CA HIS A 81 33.00 -5.55 13.16
C HIS A 81 33.63 -4.19 12.83
N SER A 82 34.92 -3.96 13.11
CA SER A 82 35.50 -2.61 13.00
C SER A 82 35.56 -2.06 11.55
N VAL A 83 35.86 -2.88 10.55
CA VAL A 83 35.92 -2.45 9.14
C VAL A 83 34.56 -2.56 8.47
N ILE A 84 33.78 -3.58 8.80
CA ILE A 84 32.40 -3.72 8.31
C ILE A 84 31.54 -2.51 8.75
N ASP A 85 31.64 -2.08 10.01
CA ASP A 85 30.96 -0.88 10.52
C ASP A 85 31.40 0.40 9.80
N PHE A 86 32.68 0.48 9.43
CA PHE A 86 33.21 1.61 8.66
C PHE A 86 32.60 1.67 7.27
N PHE A 87 32.47 0.53 6.56
CA PHE A 87 31.82 0.48 5.26
C PHE A 87 30.30 0.72 5.35
N HIS A 88 29.63 0.25 6.41
CA HIS A 88 28.26 0.66 6.71
C HIS A 88 28.13 2.18 6.89
N ALA A 89 29.09 2.82 7.57
CA ALA A 89 29.11 4.27 7.74
C ALA A 89 29.34 5.02 6.42
N ILE A 90 30.24 4.54 5.55
CA ILE A 90 30.43 5.09 4.20
C ILE A 90 29.12 5.00 3.41
N GLY A 91 28.47 3.84 3.39
CA GLY A 91 27.21 3.63 2.69
C GLY A 91 26.10 4.60 3.16
N ARG A 92 25.98 4.79 4.48
CA ARG A 92 25.05 5.76 5.08
C ARG A 92 25.40 7.21 4.69
N GLY A 93 26.69 7.55 4.63
CA GLY A 93 27.17 8.87 4.22
C GLY A 93 26.80 9.22 2.78
N GLU A 94 27.10 8.32 1.84
CA GLU A 94 26.75 8.49 0.43
C GLU A 94 25.23 8.61 0.23
N ALA A 95 24.42 7.80 0.94
CA ALA A 95 22.97 7.93 0.93
C ALA A 95 22.47 9.27 1.47
N GLY A 96 23.08 9.77 2.55
CA GLY A 96 22.73 11.05 3.17
C GLY A 96 22.99 12.25 2.25
N GLU A 97 23.96 12.14 1.35
CA GLU A 97 24.28 13.14 0.34
C GLU A 97 23.55 12.92 -1.00
N GLY A 98 22.76 11.84 -1.13
CA GLY A 98 22.05 11.48 -2.36
C GLY A 98 22.96 10.98 -3.50
N ARG A 99 24.18 10.54 -3.18
CA ARG A 99 25.17 10.03 -4.13
C ARG A 99 25.06 8.50 -4.28
N SER A 100 25.41 7.96 -5.46
CA SER A 100 25.43 6.50 -5.69
C SER A 100 26.71 5.86 -5.14
N LEU A 101 26.70 4.53 -4.97
CA LEU A 101 27.88 3.77 -4.54
C LEU A 101 28.85 3.43 -5.68
N ASP A 102 28.56 3.85 -6.92
CA ASP A 102 29.29 3.41 -8.12
C ASP A 102 30.78 3.78 -8.08
N ALA A 103 31.09 4.98 -7.59
CA ALA A 103 32.46 5.46 -7.45
C ALA A 103 33.24 4.63 -6.41
N MET A 104 32.63 4.34 -5.26
CA MET A 104 33.23 3.50 -4.22
C MET A 104 33.41 2.05 -4.67
N GLN A 105 32.42 1.46 -5.35
CA GLN A 105 32.56 0.11 -5.92
C GLN A 105 33.66 0.05 -6.99
N SER A 106 33.79 1.11 -7.80
CA SER A 106 34.88 1.25 -8.76
C SER A 106 36.24 1.33 -8.07
N ALA A 107 36.35 2.11 -6.98
CA ALA A 107 37.57 2.21 -6.19
C ALA A 107 37.95 0.89 -5.51
N LEU A 108 36.99 0.16 -4.92
CA LEU A 108 37.21 -1.17 -4.36
C LEU A 108 37.76 -2.14 -5.42
N ARG A 109 37.15 -2.16 -6.62
CA ARG A 109 37.60 -3.00 -7.74
C ARG A 109 39.01 -2.64 -8.22
N VAL A 110 39.31 -1.36 -8.39
CA VAL A 110 40.64 -0.88 -8.80
C VAL A 110 41.69 -1.22 -7.73
N GLY A 111 41.38 -0.95 -6.47
CA GLY A 111 42.25 -1.27 -5.34
C GLY A 111 42.58 -2.76 -5.25
N GLY A 112 41.56 -3.64 -5.31
CA GLY A 112 41.80 -5.09 -5.27
C GLY A 112 42.62 -5.59 -6.46
N LEU A 113 42.46 -5.02 -7.66
CA LEU A 113 43.32 -5.35 -8.80
C LEU A 113 44.79 -4.96 -8.56
N VAL A 114 45.05 -3.83 -7.91
CA VAL A 114 46.41 -3.41 -7.52
C VAL A 114 46.98 -4.37 -6.48
N ALA A 115 46.22 -4.68 -5.43
CA ALA A 115 46.61 -5.64 -4.40
C ALA A 115 46.92 -7.02 -5.01
N TRP A 116 46.07 -7.51 -5.92
CA TRP A 116 46.28 -8.78 -6.62
C TRP A 116 47.56 -8.79 -7.46
N ARG A 117 47.85 -7.71 -8.21
CA ARG A 117 49.10 -7.60 -8.99
C ARG A 117 50.33 -7.63 -8.08
N ARG A 118 50.30 -6.92 -6.96
CA ARG A 118 51.38 -6.90 -5.95
C ARG A 118 51.60 -8.28 -5.33
N ILE A 119 50.52 -8.96 -4.91
CA ILE A 119 50.55 -10.33 -4.37
C ILE A 119 51.12 -11.31 -5.40
N SER A 120 50.64 -11.27 -6.65
CA SER A 120 51.08 -12.16 -7.72
C SER A 120 52.57 -11.96 -8.06
N ALA A 121 53.06 -10.72 -8.05
CA ALA A 121 54.47 -10.42 -8.30
C ALA A 121 55.39 -10.90 -7.16
N GLY A 122 54.98 -10.73 -5.90
CA GLY A 122 55.73 -11.20 -4.73
C GLY A 122 55.73 -12.73 -4.58
N ALA A 123 54.63 -13.39 -4.95
CA ALA A 123 54.48 -14.85 -4.88
C ALA A 123 55.53 -15.61 -5.70
N VAL A 124 55.94 -15.06 -6.86
CA VAL A 124 57.00 -15.62 -7.70
C VAL A 124 58.37 -15.56 -7.01
N GLN A 125 58.65 -14.48 -6.28
CA GLN A 125 59.93 -14.29 -5.59
C GLN A 125 60.06 -15.18 -4.35
N LEU A 126 58.93 -15.47 -3.70
CA LEU A 126 58.85 -16.25 -2.46
C LEU A 126 58.54 -17.73 -2.68
N ASN A 127 58.49 -18.21 -3.94
CA ASN A 127 58.13 -19.60 -4.31
C ASN A 127 56.81 -20.08 -3.68
N VAL A 128 55.80 -19.21 -3.61
CA VAL A 128 54.47 -19.55 -3.08
C VAL A 128 53.78 -20.55 -4.02
N SER A 129 53.14 -21.57 -3.46
CA SER A 129 52.48 -22.60 -4.28
C SER A 129 51.29 -22.04 -5.07
N PRO A 130 50.99 -22.56 -6.28
CA PRO A 130 49.81 -22.15 -7.05
C PRO A 130 48.48 -22.34 -6.30
N ALA A 131 48.37 -23.38 -5.46
CA ALA A 131 47.19 -23.62 -4.63
C ALA A 131 46.99 -22.52 -3.58
N THR A 132 48.08 -22.09 -2.93
CA THR A 132 48.09 -20.97 -1.98
C THR A 132 47.74 -19.66 -2.68
N LEU A 133 48.28 -19.42 -3.87
CA LEU A 133 47.97 -18.22 -4.65
C LEU A 133 46.49 -18.17 -5.06
N GLY A 134 45.90 -19.31 -5.42
CA GLY A 134 44.46 -19.44 -5.67
C GLY A 134 43.61 -19.13 -4.44
N ALA A 135 43.98 -19.67 -3.27
CA ALA A 135 43.29 -19.41 -2.01
C ALA A 135 43.32 -17.91 -1.62
N ILE A 136 44.46 -17.22 -1.81
CA ILE A 136 44.57 -15.77 -1.57
C ILE A 136 43.67 -14.99 -2.53
N GLY A 137 43.60 -15.42 -3.80
CA GLY A 137 42.72 -14.80 -4.80
C GLY A 137 41.25 -14.91 -4.41
N GLU A 138 40.81 -16.10 -3.99
CA GLU A 138 39.44 -16.32 -3.48
C GLU A 138 39.15 -15.48 -2.23
N ALA A 139 40.08 -15.45 -1.28
CA ALA A 139 39.95 -14.64 -0.06
C ALA A 139 39.85 -13.14 -0.38
N LEU A 140 40.66 -12.63 -1.32
CA LEU A 140 40.62 -11.24 -1.76
C LEU A 140 39.28 -10.88 -2.41
N LEU A 141 38.76 -11.74 -3.30
CA LEU A 141 37.46 -11.53 -3.93
C LEU A 141 36.32 -11.54 -2.91
N SER A 142 36.29 -12.55 -2.02
CA SER A 142 35.29 -12.64 -0.95
C SER A 142 35.34 -11.41 -0.05
N TYR A 143 36.54 -10.95 0.31
CA TYR A 143 36.71 -9.75 1.13
C TYR A 143 36.17 -8.49 0.43
N GLN A 144 36.47 -8.30 -0.86
CA GLN A 144 35.92 -7.17 -1.62
C GLN A 144 34.39 -7.20 -1.69
N ASP A 145 33.80 -8.37 -1.90
CA ASP A 145 32.35 -8.56 -1.93
C ASP A 145 31.71 -8.25 -0.58
N GLU A 146 32.34 -8.66 0.53
CA GLU A 146 31.89 -8.34 1.88
C GLU A 146 31.90 -6.83 2.17
N LEU A 147 32.99 -6.12 1.81
CA LEU A 147 33.07 -4.66 1.97
C LEU A 147 32.02 -3.93 1.13
N ALA A 148 31.81 -4.37 -0.12
CA ALA A 148 30.80 -3.81 -1.01
C ALA A 148 29.39 -4.06 -0.48
N ALA A 149 29.10 -5.27 0.03
CA ALA A 149 27.82 -5.63 0.63
C ALA A 149 27.53 -4.81 1.89
N ALA A 150 28.51 -4.59 2.77
CA ALA A 150 28.37 -3.77 3.96
C ALA A 150 27.98 -2.32 3.61
N ALA A 151 28.68 -1.72 2.65
CA ALA A 151 28.34 -0.37 2.19
C ALA A 151 26.97 -0.31 1.48
N ALA A 152 26.62 -1.30 0.66
CA ALA A 152 25.29 -1.39 0.05
C ALA A 152 24.18 -1.50 1.11
N ALA A 153 24.38 -2.31 2.16
CA ALA A 153 23.44 -2.44 3.26
C ALA A 153 23.28 -1.13 4.04
N GLY A 154 24.39 -0.42 4.33
CA GLY A 154 24.34 0.88 5.00
C GLY A 154 23.60 1.95 4.17
N HIS A 155 23.84 1.95 2.85
CA HIS A 155 23.16 2.83 1.91
C HIS A 155 21.65 2.56 1.83
N ALA A 156 21.27 1.30 1.66
CA ALA A 156 19.87 0.87 1.62
C ALA A 156 19.14 1.19 2.94
N GLN A 157 19.79 0.97 4.09
CA GLN A 157 19.22 1.30 5.40
C GLN A 157 18.97 2.80 5.55
N ALA A 158 19.91 3.66 5.14
CA ALA A 158 19.74 5.10 5.18
C ALA A 158 18.62 5.58 4.24
N GLN A 159 18.56 5.06 3.01
CA GLN A 159 17.47 5.35 2.08
C GLN A 159 16.11 4.90 2.64
N ALA A 160 16.03 3.71 3.21
CA ALA A 160 14.81 3.19 3.85
C ALA A 160 14.40 4.04 5.05
N ALA A 161 15.33 4.55 5.85
CA ALA A 161 15.04 5.44 6.97
C ALA A 161 14.45 6.78 6.50
N VAL A 162 15.00 7.37 5.43
CA VAL A 162 14.48 8.62 4.83
C VAL A 162 13.09 8.41 4.22
N ALA A 163 12.90 7.31 3.50
CA ALA A 163 11.60 6.94 2.93
C ALA A 163 10.57 6.69 4.04
N GLY A 164 10.94 5.95 5.09
CA GLY A 164 10.10 5.69 6.26
C GLY A 164 9.71 6.95 7.01
N GLU A 165 10.63 7.91 7.17
CA GLU A 165 10.33 9.19 7.80
C GLU A 165 9.36 10.03 6.96
N THR A 166 9.54 10.06 5.65
CA THR A 166 8.61 10.72 4.71
C THR A 166 7.22 10.07 4.78
N GLN A 167 7.16 8.74 4.81
CA GLN A 167 5.90 8.01 4.94
C GLN A 167 5.21 8.29 6.28
N ARG A 168 5.95 8.34 7.39
CA ARG A 168 5.40 8.71 8.71
C ARG A 168 4.81 10.12 8.71
N ARG A 169 5.48 11.10 8.08
CA ARG A 169 4.95 12.47 7.95
C ARG A 169 3.64 12.49 7.15
N ARG A 170 3.57 11.75 6.05
CA ARG A 170 2.35 11.62 5.24
C ARG A 170 1.21 10.93 6.00
N GLN A 171 1.51 9.90 6.78
CA GLN A 171 0.52 9.23 7.65
C GLN A 171 0.00 10.14 8.76
N ARG A 172 0.87 10.98 9.37
CA ARG A 172 0.47 12.00 10.35
C ARG A 172 -0.47 13.03 9.72
N LEU A 173 -0.13 13.54 8.54
CA LEU A 173 -0.98 14.45 7.78
C LEU A 173 -2.35 13.83 7.48
N LEU A 174 -2.38 12.58 6.98
CA LEU A 174 -3.62 11.85 6.76
C LEU A 174 -4.43 11.72 8.07
N GLY A 175 -3.77 11.45 9.19
CA GLY A 175 -4.41 11.45 10.51
C GLY A 175 -5.10 12.77 10.86
N LEU A 176 -4.44 13.91 10.60
CA LEU A 176 -5.02 15.24 10.86
C LEU A 176 -6.19 15.58 9.94
N LEU A 177 -6.09 15.23 8.65
CA LEU A 177 -7.17 15.43 7.68
C LEU A 177 -8.42 14.63 8.05
N LEU A 178 -8.24 13.41 8.54
CA LEU A 178 -9.31 12.49 8.86
C LEU A 178 -9.81 12.60 10.32
N ALA A 179 -9.30 13.58 11.09
CA ALA A 179 -9.66 13.77 12.47
C ALA A 179 -11.12 14.24 12.64
N VAL A 180 -11.76 13.77 13.71
CA VAL A 180 -13.08 14.22 14.16
C VAL A 180 -12.97 14.46 15.67
N PRO A 181 -13.13 15.71 16.18
CA PRO A 181 -13.44 16.95 15.45
C PRO A 181 -12.31 17.39 14.47
N PRO A 182 -12.63 18.24 13.48
CA PRO A 182 -11.68 18.63 12.44
C PRO A 182 -10.48 19.42 12.99
N SER A 183 -9.30 19.16 12.43
CA SER A 183 -8.07 19.90 12.75
C SER A 183 -8.11 21.33 12.19
N THR A 184 -7.34 22.25 12.79
CA THR A 184 -7.28 23.63 12.28
C THR A 184 -6.59 23.69 10.91
N PRO A 185 -6.98 24.63 10.03
CA PRO A 185 -6.34 24.81 8.72
C PRO A 185 -4.83 25.06 8.82
N GLU A 186 -4.35 25.78 9.84
CA GLU A 186 -2.92 26.04 10.03
C GLU A 186 -2.15 24.75 10.30
N SER A 187 -2.65 23.89 11.19
CA SER A 187 -2.02 22.60 11.51
C SER A 187 -1.94 21.68 10.29
N ILE A 188 -3.00 21.66 9.47
CA ILE A 188 -3.02 20.91 8.20
C ILE A 188 -1.98 21.47 7.24
N ALA A 189 -1.90 22.79 7.07
CA ALA A 189 -0.96 23.45 6.17
C ALA A 189 0.51 23.20 6.59
N ASP A 190 0.82 23.33 7.88
CA ASP A 190 2.16 23.09 8.43
C ASP A 190 2.60 21.64 8.20
N GLN A 191 1.72 20.67 8.48
CA GLN A 191 2.04 19.26 8.24
C GLN A 191 2.09 18.89 6.76
N ALA A 192 1.30 19.54 5.91
CA ALA A 192 1.38 19.37 4.46
C ALA A 192 2.73 19.83 3.90
N ALA A 193 3.24 20.97 4.38
CA ALA A 193 4.57 21.46 4.02
C ALA A 193 5.67 20.47 4.43
N VAL A 194 5.64 19.97 5.67
CA VAL A 194 6.61 18.97 6.18
C VAL A 194 6.52 17.64 5.43
N ALA A 195 5.32 17.21 5.05
CA ALA A 195 5.07 16.00 4.28
C ALA A 195 5.33 16.15 2.76
N ARG A 196 5.74 17.36 2.31
CA ARG A 196 5.93 17.72 0.89
C ARG A 196 4.71 17.40 0.04
N TRP A 197 3.52 17.66 0.59
CA TRP A 197 2.25 17.44 -0.08
C TRP A 197 1.64 18.77 -0.49
N ALA A 198 1.39 18.94 -1.79
CA ALA A 198 0.75 20.14 -2.31
C ALA A 198 -0.70 20.17 -1.86
N VAL A 199 -1.09 21.24 -1.14
CA VAL A 199 -2.45 21.38 -0.59
C VAL A 199 -3.45 21.62 -1.74
N PRO A 200 -4.38 20.68 -1.99
CA PRO A 200 -5.40 20.82 -3.03
C PRO A 200 -6.54 21.73 -2.59
N ARG A 201 -7.44 22.07 -3.51
CA ARG A 201 -8.65 22.84 -3.18
C ARG A 201 -9.71 21.95 -2.55
N THR A 202 -9.89 20.76 -3.12
CA THR A 202 -10.84 19.76 -2.64
C THR A 202 -10.19 18.40 -2.50
N VAL A 203 -10.82 17.54 -1.72
CA VAL A 203 -10.39 16.17 -1.49
C VAL A 203 -11.59 15.23 -1.45
N ALA A 204 -11.36 13.96 -1.80
CA ALA A 204 -12.25 12.87 -1.43
C ALA A 204 -11.47 11.84 -0.62
N ALA A 205 -12.05 11.42 0.49
CA ALA A 205 -11.53 10.32 1.29
C ALA A 205 -12.00 8.98 0.71
N VAL A 206 -11.17 7.95 0.82
CA VAL A 206 -11.49 6.60 0.38
C VAL A 206 -11.26 5.62 1.52
N ALA A 207 -12.27 4.81 1.84
CA ALA A 207 -12.15 3.67 2.73
C ALA A 207 -12.03 2.40 1.89
N LEU A 208 -11.08 1.53 2.22
CA LEU A 208 -10.89 0.24 1.55
C LEU A 208 -11.32 -0.90 2.47
N GLY A 209 -11.98 -1.91 1.91
CA GLY A 209 -12.30 -3.16 2.59
C GLY A 209 -11.06 -4.03 2.81
N GLU A 210 -11.17 -5.02 3.69
CA GLU A 210 -10.08 -5.96 3.98
C GLU A 210 -9.69 -6.78 2.73
N HIS A 211 -8.43 -6.67 2.32
CA HIS A 211 -7.84 -7.48 1.26
C HIS A 211 -7.27 -8.76 1.86
N ARG A 212 -8.03 -9.85 1.86
CA ARG A 212 -7.54 -11.10 2.46
C ARG A 212 -6.48 -11.83 1.63
N HIS A 213 -6.30 -11.55 0.33
CA HIS A 213 -5.65 -12.53 -0.58
C HIS A 213 -4.56 -11.99 -1.52
N ASP A 214 -4.16 -10.71 -1.50
CA ASP A 214 -2.99 -10.28 -2.30
C ASP A 214 -2.40 -8.96 -1.80
N PRO A 215 -1.12 -8.88 -1.42
CA PRO A 215 -0.43 -7.62 -1.14
C PRO A 215 -0.04 -6.91 -2.45
N LEU A 216 -0.98 -6.76 -3.38
CA LEU A 216 -0.83 -5.78 -4.45
C LEU A 216 -1.09 -4.42 -3.83
N HIS A 217 -0.04 -3.80 -3.29
CA HIS A 217 -0.07 -2.37 -3.00
C HIS A 217 -0.37 -1.65 -4.31
N PRO A 218 -1.54 -1.00 -4.47
CA PRO A 218 -1.77 -0.23 -5.67
C PRO A 218 -0.68 0.85 -5.70
N GLY A 219 0.04 0.93 -6.81
CA GLY A 219 0.99 2.01 -7.04
C GLY A 219 0.22 3.32 -7.14
N PHE A 220 -0.08 3.95 -6.01
CA PHE A 220 -0.76 5.22 -5.98
C PHE A 220 0.21 6.33 -6.43
N PRO A 221 -0.26 7.30 -7.23
CA PRO A 221 0.48 8.54 -7.45
C PRO A 221 0.96 9.17 -6.13
N SER A 222 2.10 9.86 -6.19
CA SER A 222 2.75 10.46 -5.01
C SER A 222 1.95 11.58 -4.35
N ASP A 223 0.93 12.11 -5.01
CA ASP A 223 0.01 13.11 -4.46
C ASP A 223 -1.19 12.48 -3.72
N ILE A 224 -1.42 11.17 -3.82
CA ILE A 224 -2.42 10.47 -3.00
C ILE A 224 -1.80 10.13 -1.65
N LEU A 225 -2.43 10.59 -0.57
CA LEU A 225 -2.06 10.17 0.78
C LEU A 225 -2.69 8.80 1.06
N ALA A 226 -1.90 7.87 1.57
CA ALA A 226 -2.33 6.51 1.83
C ALA A 226 -1.82 6.02 3.18
N ASP A 227 -2.69 5.37 3.95
CA ASP A 227 -2.32 4.62 5.13
C ASP A 227 -3.06 3.28 5.15
N LEU A 228 -2.35 2.26 4.68
CA LEU A 228 -2.84 0.89 4.57
C LEU A 228 -2.67 0.09 5.86
N THR A 229 -2.06 0.69 6.90
CA THR A 229 -1.79 0.02 8.19
C THR A 229 -2.93 0.19 9.20
N ARG A 230 -3.93 1.02 8.88
CA ARG A 230 -5.11 1.27 9.72
C ARG A 230 -6.05 0.05 9.71
N PRO A 231 -6.85 -0.14 10.78
CA PRO A 231 -7.91 -1.15 10.79
C PRO A 231 -8.86 -1.03 9.60
N THR A 232 -9.15 0.20 9.17
CA THR A 232 -9.79 0.50 7.89
C THR A 232 -8.80 1.26 7.01
N PRO A 233 -8.11 0.59 6.07
CA PRO A 233 -7.17 1.22 5.16
C PRO A 233 -7.79 2.42 4.47
N SER A 234 -7.05 3.53 4.43
CA SER A 234 -7.60 4.85 4.12
C SER A 234 -6.73 5.60 3.12
N LEU A 235 -7.37 6.28 2.17
CA LEU A 235 -6.72 7.17 1.21
C LEU A 235 -7.35 8.56 1.23
N VAL A 236 -6.59 9.57 0.81
CA VAL A 236 -7.11 10.90 0.46
C VAL A 236 -6.66 11.24 -0.96
N VAL A 237 -7.64 11.45 -1.83
CA VAL A 237 -7.45 11.81 -3.24
C VAL A 237 -7.57 13.34 -3.38
N PRO A 238 -6.53 14.03 -3.87
CA PRO A 238 -6.57 15.46 -4.13
C PRO A 238 -7.37 15.76 -5.41
N ASP A 239 -8.19 16.81 -5.36
CA ASP A 239 -9.00 17.34 -6.47
C ASP A 239 -9.67 16.23 -7.31
N PRO A 240 -10.50 15.37 -6.71
CA PRO A 240 -11.03 14.13 -7.33
C PRO A 240 -11.89 14.38 -8.58
N ASP A 241 -12.48 15.58 -8.71
CA ASP A 241 -13.27 15.99 -9.87
C ASP A 241 -12.41 16.58 -11.01
N GLY A 242 -11.08 16.60 -10.83
CA GLY A 242 -10.13 17.02 -11.86
C GLY A 242 -10.10 16.07 -13.07
N PRO A 243 -9.56 16.53 -14.21
CA PRO A 243 -9.55 15.76 -15.45
C PRO A 243 -8.81 14.43 -15.28
N GLY A 244 -9.50 13.32 -15.56
CA GLY A 244 -8.94 11.96 -15.50
C GLY A 244 -8.80 11.34 -14.10
N ARG A 245 -9.09 12.09 -13.03
CA ARG A 245 -8.94 11.62 -11.64
C ARG A 245 -9.87 10.47 -11.29
N ALA A 246 -11.14 10.57 -11.65
CA ALA A 246 -12.11 9.48 -11.43
C ALA A 246 -11.64 8.15 -12.06
N LYS A 247 -11.17 8.18 -13.32
CA LYS A 247 -10.64 6.98 -14.01
C LYS A 247 -9.37 6.44 -13.35
N LEU A 248 -8.52 7.32 -12.81
CA LEU A 248 -7.32 6.91 -12.08
C LEU A 248 -7.70 6.16 -10.80
N VAL A 249 -8.63 6.72 -10.02
CA VAL A 249 -9.14 6.10 -8.80
C VAL A 249 -9.79 4.74 -9.11
N ASP A 250 -10.65 4.68 -10.13
CA ASP A 250 -11.29 3.43 -10.53
C ASP A 250 -10.27 2.35 -10.92
N ARG A 251 -9.22 2.72 -11.67
CA ARG A 251 -8.14 1.79 -12.06
C ARG A 251 -7.29 1.35 -10.88
N ALA A 252 -6.91 2.27 -10.00
CA ALA A 252 -6.10 1.96 -8.82
C ALA A 252 -6.84 1.06 -7.83
N LEU A 253 -8.18 1.10 -7.83
CA LEU A 253 -9.03 0.38 -6.89
C LEU A 253 -9.83 -0.76 -7.54
N THR A 254 -9.53 -1.14 -8.79
CA THR A 254 -10.32 -2.13 -9.54
C THR A 254 -10.41 -3.49 -8.83
N ASN A 255 -9.35 -3.90 -8.14
CA ASN A 255 -9.27 -5.18 -7.42
C ASN A 255 -9.62 -5.06 -5.93
N CYS A 256 -10.13 -3.89 -5.53
CA CYS A 256 -10.44 -3.56 -4.15
C CYS A 256 -11.95 -3.38 -3.99
N LEU A 257 -12.50 -3.79 -2.86
CA LEU A 257 -13.75 -3.18 -2.41
C LEU A 257 -13.38 -1.82 -1.80
N ALA A 258 -13.87 -0.75 -2.38
CA ALA A 258 -13.55 0.60 -1.93
C ALA A 258 -14.81 1.48 -1.94
N ALA A 259 -14.88 2.40 -0.99
CA ALA A 259 -15.91 3.43 -0.96
C ALA A 259 -15.27 4.81 -0.95
N VAL A 260 -15.74 5.68 -1.83
CA VAL A 260 -15.28 7.06 -2.01
C VAL A 260 -16.32 7.99 -1.39
N GLY A 261 -15.85 8.84 -0.47
CA GLY A 261 -16.62 9.92 0.14
C GLY A 261 -16.98 11.02 -0.87
N PRO A 262 -17.84 11.97 -0.49
CA PRO A 262 -18.07 13.17 -1.30
C PRO A 262 -16.79 13.98 -1.49
N THR A 263 -16.69 14.67 -2.63
CA THR A 263 -15.70 15.74 -2.81
C THR A 263 -16.04 16.91 -1.87
N VAL A 264 -15.08 17.31 -1.05
CA VAL A 264 -15.26 18.35 -0.02
C VAL A 264 -14.04 19.27 0.05
N PRO A 265 -14.16 20.47 0.66
CA PRO A 265 -13.00 21.25 1.07
C PRO A 265 -12.07 20.44 1.97
N ILE A 266 -10.78 20.72 1.95
CA ILE A 266 -9.77 19.95 2.70
C ILE A 266 -10.06 19.82 4.20
N ALA A 267 -10.61 20.86 4.83
CA ALA A 267 -10.95 20.86 6.26
C ALA A 267 -12.09 19.89 6.61
N GLU A 268 -12.87 19.45 5.63
CA GLU A 268 -13.99 18.52 5.79
C GLU A 268 -13.62 17.08 5.40
N ALA A 269 -12.34 16.76 5.17
CA ALA A 269 -11.90 15.43 4.77
C ALA A 269 -12.38 14.31 5.74
N GLY A 270 -12.45 14.59 7.04
CA GLY A 270 -13.03 13.70 8.05
C GLY A 270 -14.49 13.32 7.74
N ARG A 271 -15.33 14.27 7.32
CA ARG A 271 -16.73 14.03 6.91
C ARG A 271 -16.80 13.19 5.64
N SER A 272 -15.93 13.45 4.67
CA SER A 272 -15.82 12.62 3.46
C SER A 272 -15.51 11.16 3.83
N MET A 273 -14.58 10.96 4.78
CA MET A 273 -14.20 9.62 5.26
C MET A 273 -15.32 8.93 6.04
N GLU A 274 -16.07 9.67 6.85
CA GLU A 274 -17.21 9.14 7.59
C GLU A 274 -18.25 8.53 6.64
N TRP A 275 -18.54 9.21 5.53
CA TRP A 275 -19.48 8.72 4.51
C TRP A 275 -18.91 7.55 3.72
N ALA A 276 -17.62 7.59 3.39
CA ALA A 276 -16.91 6.48 2.76
C ALA A 276 -16.99 5.21 3.64
N ARG A 277 -16.68 5.32 4.93
CA ARG A 277 -16.74 4.18 5.87
C ARG A 277 -18.14 3.62 6.02
N ARG A 278 -19.16 4.47 6.13
CA ARG A 278 -20.55 4.01 6.16
C ARG A 278 -20.94 3.29 4.88
N ALA A 279 -20.61 3.84 3.72
CA ALA A 279 -20.90 3.20 2.44
C ALA A 279 -20.18 1.84 2.31
N LEU A 280 -18.92 1.77 2.74
CA LEU A 280 -18.16 0.51 2.77
C LEU A 280 -18.84 -0.52 3.68
N ALA A 281 -19.20 -0.15 4.92
CA ALA A 281 -19.85 -1.06 5.87
C ALA A 281 -21.20 -1.59 5.36
N LEU A 282 -21.99 -0.74 4.68
CA LEU A 282 -23.25 -1.16 4.07
C LEU A 282 -23.02 -2.06 2.85
N ALA A 283 -21.95 -1.86 2.11
CA ALA A 283 -21.58 -2.72 1.00
C ALA A 283 -21.09 -4.09 1.45
N GLU A 284 -20.28 -4.15 2.52
CA GLU A 284 -19.82 -5.40 3.13
C GLU A 284 -20.97 -6.26 3.65
N ARG A 285 -22.08 -5.61 4.07
CA ARG A 285 -23.34 -6.26 4.46
C ARG A 285 -24.26 -6.61 3.28
N GLY A 286 -23.91 -6.23 2.05
CA GLY A 286 -24.72 -6.44 0.86
C GLY A 286 -25.93 -5.50 0.72
N ILE A 287 -26.05 -4.48 1.58
CA ILE A 287 -27.12 -3.47 1.52
C ILE A 287 -26.91 -2.54 0.32
N ILE A 288 -25.66 -2.12 0.10
CA ILE A 288 -25.25 -1.46 -1.14
C ILE A 288 -24.77 -2.55 -2.11
N PRO A 289 -25.41 -2.69 -3.29
CA PRO A 289 -25.06 -3.74 -4.23
C PRO A 289 -23.68 -3.49 -4.86
N THR A 290 -22.87 -4.54 -4.93
CA THR A 290 -21.54 -4.53 -5.56
C THR A 290 -21.44 -5.61 -6.64
N THR A 291 -20.62 -5.37 -7.67
CA THR A 291 -20.28 -6.39 -8.68
C THR A 291 -19.27 -7.38 -8.09
N GLY A 292 -19.77 -8.35 -7.32
CA GLY A 292 -18.93 -9.31 -6.59
C GLY A 292 -18.27 -8.71 -5.35
N ARG A 293 -17.04 -9.16 -5.03
CA ARG A 293 -16.28 -8.72 -3.84
C ARG A 293 -15.34 -7.53 -4.12
N THR A 294 -15.47 -6.91 -5.29
CA THR A 294 -14.61 -5.81 -5.77
C THR A 294 -15.48 -4.73 -6.39
N GLY A 295 -15.06 -3.47 -6.27
CA GLY A 295 -15.77 -2.35 -6.87
C GLY A 295 -15.56 -1.05 -6.11
N VAL A 296 -15.68 0.06 -6.85
CA VAL A 296 -15.58 1.41 -6.30
C VAL A 296 -16.98 1.98 -6.13
N ILE A 297 -17.36 2.17 -4.88
CA ILE A 297 -18.66 2.71 -4.47
C ILE A 297 -18.52 4.20 -4.27
N ARG A 298 -19.39 5.00 -4.87
CA ARG A 298 -19.44 6.44 -4.62
C ARG A 298 -20.56 6.70 -3.62
N SER A 299 -20.21 7.14 -2.42
CA SER A 299 -21.17 7.41 -1.33
C SER A 299 -22.30 8.36 -1.76
N VAL A 300 -21.99 9.33 -2.64
CA VAL A 300 -22.95 10.29 -3.20
C VAL A 300 -24.06 9.63 -4.04
N GLU A 301 -23.84 8.44 -4.59
CA GLU A 301 -24.83 7.68 -5.35
C GLU A 301 -25.79 6.89 -4.43
N HIS A 302 -25.46 6.80 -3.14
CA HIS A 302 -26.19 6.00 -2.15
C HIS A 302 -26.66 6.81 -0.93
N MET A 303 -26.81 8.13 -1.06
CA MET A 303 -27.13 9.02 0.08
C MET A 303 -28.44 8.67 0.80
N SER A 304 -29.49 8.28 0.06
CA SER A 304 -30.76 7.85 0.67
C SER A 304 -30.57 6.61 1.54
N THR A 305 -29.80 5.64 1.07
CA THR A 305 -29.43 4.45 1.85
C THR A 305 -28.59 4.83 3.08
N LEU A 306 -27.60 5.72 2.94
CA LEU A 306 -26.80 6.20 4.07
C LEU A 306 -27.63 6.92 5.14
N ILE A 307 -28.64 7.69 4.72
CA ILE A 307 -29.59 8.37 5.63
C ILE A 307 -30.46 7.35 6.37
N LEU A 308 -31.00 6.36 5.64
CA LEU A 308 -31.85 5.33 6.25
C LEU A 308 -31.12 4.52 7.33
N PHE A 309 -29.84 4.23 7.12
CA PHE A 309 -29.01 3.43 8.03
C PHE A 309 -28.10 4.28 8.94
N GLN A 310 -28.41 5.58 9.13
CA GLN A 310 -27.66 6.40 10.09
C GLN A 310 -27.90 5.96 11.54
N ASP A 311 -29.16 5.68 11.89
CA ASP A 311 -29.58 5.20 13.20
C ASP A 311 -30.46 3.95 13.04
N GLU A 312 -29.80 2.79 13.05
CA GLU A 312 -30.45 1.51 12.85
C GLU A 312 -31.37 1.12 14.03
N GLU A 313 -31.11 1.62 15.24
CA GLU A 313 -31.95 1.36 16.41
C GLU A 313 -33.26 2.14 16.33
N LEU A 314 -33.17 3.43 15.95
CA LEU A 314 -34.34 4.25 15.69
C LEU A 314 -35.16 3.69 14.52
N LEU A 315 -34.50 3.29 13.43
CA LEU A 315 -35.15 2.67 12.28
C LEU A 315 -35.84 1.35 12.66
N SER A 316 -35.18 0.49 13.45
CA SER A 316 -35.76 -0.76 13.96
C SER A 316 -36.97 -0.52 14.87
N THR A 317 -36.89 0.50 15.73
CA THR A 317 -38.00 0.90 16.61
C THR A 317 -39.18 1.42 15.80
N LEU A 318 -38.93 2.27 14.81
CA LEU A 318 -39.97 2.74 13.88
C LEU A 318 -40.59 1.57 13.11
N ALA A 319 -39.78 0.65 12.61
CA ALA A 319 -40.25 -0.54 11.90
C ALA A 319 -41.17 -1.40 12.79
N ARG A 320 -40.78 -1.65 14.04
CA ARG A 320 -41.60 -2.39 15.02
C ARG A 320 -42.93 -1.71 15.30
N LEU A 321 -42.94 -0.37 15.45
CA LEU A 321 -44.16 0.40 15.70
C LEU A 321 -45.10 0.41 14.48
N ARG A 322 -44.55 0.70 13.29
CA ARG A 322 -45.34 0.88 12.07
C ARG A 322 -45.79 -0.44 11.45
N LEU A 323 -45.00 -1.50 11.58
CA LEU A 323 -45.35 -2.85 11.09
C LEU A 323 -46.02 -3.73 12.15
N ALA A 324 -46.32 -3.20 13.35
CA ALA A 324 -47.05 -3.92 14.40
C ALA A 324 -48.35 -4.61 13.90
N PRO A 325 -49.15 -4.02 12.98
CA PRO A 325 -50.33 -4.69 12.43
C PRO A 325 -50.02 -6.01 11.70
N LEU A 326 -48.81 -6.19 11.17
CA LEU A 326 -48.39 -7.43 10.51
C LEU A 326 -47.86 -8.48 11.50
N ALA A 327 -47.53 -8.10 12.74
CA ALA A 327 -46.73 -8.93 13.65
C ALA A 327 -47.37 -10.27 14.06
N HIS A 328 -48.70 -10.37 14.01
CA HIS A 328 -49.44 -11.60 14.33
C HIS A 328 -49.51 -12.60 13.17
N LEU A 329 -49.08 -12.21 11.97
CA LEU A 329 -49.07 -13.06 10.78
C LEU A 329 -47.81 -13.95 10.75
N ARG A 330 -47.85 -15.02 9.96
CA ARG A 330 -46.66 -15.85 9.69
C ARG A 330 -45.62 -15.05 8.91
N ALA A 331 -44.32 -15.30 9.15
CA ALA A 331 -43.22 -14.57 8.51
C ALA A 331 -43.37 -14.44 6.98
N SER A 332 -43.63 -15.54 6.27
CA SER A 332 -43.82 -15.52 4.81
C SER A 332 -45.04 -14.71 4.33
N GLN A 333 -46.04 -14.50 5.19
CA GLN A 333 -47.16 -13.62 4.89
C GLN A 333 -46.80 -12.16 5.17
N GLN A 334 -46.07 -11.90 6.26
CA GLN A 334 -45.53 -10.56 6.56
C GLN A 334 -44.66 -10.07 5.40
N ASP A 335 -43.73 -10.89 4.91
CA ASP A 335 -42.82 -10.53 3.81
C ASP A 335 -43.59 -10.18 2.54
N ARG A 336 -44.52 -11.03 2.11
CA ARG A 336 -45.33 -10.81 0.90
C ARG A 336 -46.22 -9.56 1.00
N LEU A 337 -46.79 -9.30 2.17
CA LEU A 337 -47.62 -8.10 2.39
C LEU A 337 -46.76 -6.84 2.46
N ALA A 338 -45.61 -6.89 3.13
CA ALA A 338 -44.64 -5.79 3.19
C ALA A 338 -44.10 -5.43 1.79
N GLU A 339 -43.73 -6.43 1.00
CA GLU A 339 -43.29 -6.26 -0.39
C GLU A 339 -44.39 -5.63 -1.26
N THR A 340 -45.63 -6.09 -1.10
CA THR A 340 -46.79 -5.55 -1.83
C THR A 340 -47.09 -4.11 -1.43
N LEU A 341 -47.02 -3.81 -0.13
CA LEU A 341 -47.23 -2.47 0.40
C LEU A 341 -46.17 -1.49 -0.11
N LEU A 342 -44.90 -1.90 -0.11
CA LEU A 342 -43.80 -1.08 -0.64
C LEU A 342 -44.01 -0.78 -2.13
N ALA A 343 -44.31 -1.80 -2.93
CA ALA A 343 -44.55 -1.63 -4.37
C ALA A 343 -45.75 -0.70 -4.60
N TRP A 344 -46.81 -0.82 -3.81
CA TRP A 344 -48.00 0.02 -3.93
C TRP A 344 -47.74 1.49 -3.57
N LEU A 345 -46.95 1.76 -2.52
CA LEU A 345 -46.53 3.12 -2.15
C LEU A 345 -45.68 3.76 -3.28
N GLN A 346 -44.81 2.98 -3.92
CA GLN A 346 -43.93 3.48 -4.99
C GLN A 346 -44.60 3.63 -6.36
N SER A 347 -45.70 2.91 -6.62
CA SER A 347 -46.43 2.93 -7.90
C SER A 347 -47.68 3.81 -7.88
N GLY A 348 -47.67 4.87 -7.06
CA GLY A 348 -48.77 5.84 -7.01
C GLY A 348 -50.15 5.23 -6.68
N ARG A 349 -50.17 4.07 -5.99
CA ARG A 349 -51.36 3.28 -5.65
C ARG A 349 -52.02 2.52 -6.82
N ASN A 350 -51.29 2.23 -7.89
CA ASN A 350 -51.81 1.47 -9.03
C ASN A 350 -51.58 -0.05 -8.90
N ALA A 351 -52.65 -0.82 -8.69
CA ALA A 351 -52.56 -2.28 -8.53
C ALA A 351 -52.00 -3.03 -9.76
N ASN A 352 -52.19 -2.52 -10.98
CA ASN A 352 -51.66 -3.16 -12.19
C ASN A 352 -50.15 -2.98 -12.30
N GLU A 353 -49.66 -1.79 -11.94
CA GLU A 353 -48.22 -1.49 -11.94
C GLU A 353 -47.49 -2.30 -10.85
N VAL A 354 -48.10 -2.44 -9.67
CA VAL A 354 -47.63 -3.34 -8.61
C VAL A 354 -47.56 -4.79 -9.10
N ALA A 355 -48.58 -5.26 -9.83
CA ALA A 355 -48.62 -6.63 -10.35
C ALA A 355 -47.47 -6.91 -11.32
N MET A 356 -47.21 -5.96 -12.24
CA MET A 356 -46.06 -6.03 -13.15
C MET A 356 -44.74 -6.06 -12.39
N ARG A 357 -44.57 -5.17 -11.40
CA ARG A 357 -43.31 -5.05 -10.66
C ARG A 357 -42.99 -6.28 -9.83
N LEU A 358 -44.02 -6.90 -9.23
CA LEU A 358 -43.89 -8.11 -8.42
C LEU A 358 -44.02 -9.40 -9.23
N HIS A 359 -44.25 -9.33 -10.54
CA HIS A 359 -44.45 -10.48 -11.42
C HIS A 359 -45.56 -11.43 -10.94
N VAL A 360 -46.68 -10.85 -10.44
CA VAL A 360 -47.85 -11.60 -9.97
C VAL A 360 -49.12 -11.17 -10.72
N HIS A 361 -50.19 -11.96 -10.61
CA HIS A 361 -51.46 -11.59 -11.21
C HIS A 361 -52.11 -10.37 -10.51
N PRO A 362 -52.75 -9.43 -11.23
CA PRO A 362 -53.40 -8.25 -10.63
C PRO A 362 -54.44 -8.57 -9.55
N GLN A 363 -55.15 -9.71 -9.66
CA GLN A 363 -56.09 -10.13 -8.62
C GLN A 363 -55.38 -10.49 -7.30
N THR A 364 -54.17 -11.06 -7.38
CA THR A 364 -53.35 -11.36 -6.20
C THR A 364 -52.94 -10.08 -5.48
N VAL A 365 -52.57 -9.03 -6.24
CA VAL A 365 -52.30 -7.71 -5.67
C VAL A 365 -53.53 -7.15 -4.99
N ARG A 366 -54.69 -7.13 -5.66
CA ARG A 366 -55.94 -6.61 -5.07
C ARG A 366 -56.33 -7.37 -3.80
N TYR A 367 -56.13 -8.68 -3.76
CA TYR A 367 -56.36 -9.49 -2.56
C TYR A 367 -55.43 -9.07 -1.41
N ARG A 368 -54.13 -8.95 -1.68
CA ARG A 368 -53.14 -8.51 -0.67
C ARG A 368 -53.39 -7.08 -0.19
N LEU A 369 -53.79 -6.17 -1.07
CA LEU A 369 -54.16 -4.80 -0.72
C LEU A 369 -55.39 -4.75 0.18
N ARG A 370 -56.41 -5.58 -0.08
CA ARG A 370 -57.57 -5.69 0.82
C ARG A 370 -57.18 -6.17 2.21
N GLN A 371 -56.28 -7.15 2.30
CA GLN A 371 -55.74 -7.59 3.59
C GLN A 371 -54.99 -6.46 4.31
N LEU A 372 -54.21 -5.67 3.58
CA LEU A 372 -53.53 -4.50 4.15
C LEU A 372 -54.53 -3.44 4.62
N GLU A 373 -55.61 -3.20 3.88
CA GLU A 373 -56.70 -2.31 4.28
C GLU A 373 -57.42 -2.81 5.54
N GLU A 374 -57.67 -4.12 5.66
CA GLU A 374 -58.25 -4.73 6.87
C GLU A 374 -57.34 -4.57 8.11
N LEU A 375 -56.01 -4.65 7.92
CA LEU A 375 -55.03 -4.60 9.00
C LEU A 375 -54.70 -3.17 9.47
N PHE A 376 -54.59 -2.24 8.52
CA PHE A 376 -54.17 -0.88 8.81
C PHE A 376 -55.35 0.11 8.89
N GLY A 377 -56.48 -0.21 8.24
CA GLY A 377 -57.67 0.63 8.14
C GLY A 377 -57.41 1.94 7.39
N ASP A 378 -58.18 2.97 7.74
CA ASP A 378 -58.06 4.32 7.16
C ASP A 378 -56.70 4.97 7.41
N ARG A 379 -55.87 4.43 8.29
CA ARG A 379 -54.50 4.91 8.51
C ARG A 379 -53.66 4.80 7.25
N LEU A 380 -53.95 3.87 6.33
CA LEU A 380 -53.30 3.84 5.02
C LEU A 380 -53.63 5.05 4.14
N LEU A 381 -54.52 5.95 4.56
CA LEU A 381 -54.81 7.23 3.90
C LEU A 381 -53.96 8.38 4.42
N ASP A 382 -53.39 8.25 5.62
CA ASP A 382 -52.56 9.26 6.28
C ASP A 382 -51.21 9.43 5.56
N PRO A 383 -50.87 10.63 5.04
CA PRO A 383 -49.59 10.88 4.38
C PRO A 383 -48.38 10.64 5.29
N ASP A 384 -48.46 10.96 6.58
CA ASP A 384 -47.32 10.84 7.50
C ASP A 384 -47.03 9.36 7.79
N LEU A 385 -48.08 8.57 8.06
CA LEU A 385 -47.90 7.12 8.21
C LEU A 385 -47.36 6.46 6.93
N ARG A 386 -47.81 6.89 5.75
CA ARG A 386 -47.31 6.33 4.47
C ARG A 386 -45.82 6.58 4.31
N PHE A 387 -45.35 7.79 4.65
CA PHE A 387 -43.94 8.12 4.59
C PHE A 387 -43.12 7.23 5.54
N ASP A 388 -43.58 7.07 6.79
CA ASP A 388 -42.93 6.18 7.76
C ASP A 388 -42.92 4.72 7.28
N LEU A 389 -44.03 4.24 6.72
CA LEU A 389 -44.14 2.90 6.14
C LEU A 389 -43.16 2.74 4.98
N GLU A 390 -43.05 3.74 4.11
CA GLU A 390 -42.12 3.70 2.98
C GLU A 390 -40.66 3.64 3.46
N ILE A 391 -40.28 4.41 4.49
CA ILE A 391 -38.95 4.36 5.11
C ILE A 391 -38.64 2.94 5.59
N VAL A 392 -39.49 2.37 6.44
CA VAL A 392 -39.20 1.07 7.09
C VAL A 392 -39.24 -0.08 6.10
N LEU A 393 -40.13 -0.02 5.11
CA LEU A 393 -40.24 -1.04 4.08
C LEU A 393 -39.07 -0.97 3.08
N ARG A 394 -38.60 0.23 2.72
CA ARG A 394 -37.38 0.39 1.90
C ARG A 394 -36.17 -0.19 2.61
N ALA A 395 -35.98 0.13 3.90
CA ALA A 395 -34.88 -0.41 4.68
C ALA A 395 -34.94 -1.94 4.82
N ARG A 396 -36.13 -2.49 5.07
CA ARG A 396 -36.35 -3.95 5.09
C ARG A 396 -35.98 -4.60 3.76
N SER A 397 -36.47 -4.04 2.64
CA SER A 397 -36.17 -4.58 1.30
C SER A 397 -34.68 -4.56 0.96
N LEU A 398 -33.93 -3.57 1.44
CA LEU A 398 -32.47 -3.51 1.26
C LEU A 398 -31.72 -4.54 2.11
N THR A 399 -32.27 -4.92 3.27
CA THR A 399 -31.68 -5.93 4.16
C THR A 399 -31.97 -7.36 3.67
N ASP A 400 -33.18 -7.59 3.13
CA ASP A 400 -33.61 -8.90 2.62
C ASP A 400 -32.92 -9.28 1.30
N ARG A 401 -32.31 -8.32 0.59
CA ARG A 401 -31.57 -8.51 -0.67
C ARG A 401 -30.12 -9.02 -0.49
N GLY A 402 -29.82 -9.66 0.64
CA GLY A 402 -28.50 -10.26 0.92
C GLY A 402 -27.97 -11.16 -0.22
N PRO A 403 -26.65 -11.45 -0.22
CA PRO A 403 -25.80 -11.74 -1.39
C PRO A 403 -26.21 -12.90 -2.32
N GLU A 404 -27.26 -13.67 -2.02
CA GLU A 404 -27.73 -14.78 -2.84
C GLU A 404 -28.69 -14.39 -3.97
N HIS A 405 -29.26 -13.18 -3.98
CA HIS A 405 -30.32 -12.80 -4.94
C HIS A 405 -29.89 -11.96 -6.16
N LEU A 406 -28.58 -11.78 -6.39
CA LEU A 406 -28.06 -11.01 -7.53
C LEU A 406 -27.67 -11.91 -8.72
N MET A 407 -28.67 -12.50 -9.37
CA MET A 407 -28.59 -12.91 -10.78
C MET A 407 -29.49 -11.97 -11.59
N PRO A 408 -28.96 -11.07 -12.44
CA PRO A 408 -29.79 -10.36 -13.40
C PRO A 408 -30.30 -11.35 -14.47
N PRO A 409 -31.53 -11.19 -15.02
CA PRO A 409 -31.93 -11.96 -16.18
C PRO A 409 -31.00 -11.62 -17.34
N ALA A 410 -30.30 -12.62 -17.86
CA ALA A 410 -29.54 -12.51 -19.09
C ALA A 410 -30.48 -12.01 -20.21
N ARG A 411 -30.38 -10.73 -20.56
CA ARG A 411 -30.91 -10.23 -21.82
C ARG A 411 -30.07 -10.85 -22.93
N ARG A 412 -30.53 -11.99 -23.46
CA ARG A 412 -30.11 -12.45 -24.79
C ARG A 412 -30.46 -11.34 -25.78
N ALA A 413 -29.44 -10.71 -26.33
CA ALA A 413 -29.56 -9.90 -27.53
C ALA A 413 -30.17 -10.78 -28.62
N VAL A 414 -31.32 -10.36 -29.13
CA VAL A 414 -31.90 -10.91 -30.35
C VAL A 414 -30.91 -10.58 -31.47
N SER A 415 -30.35 -11.64 -32.07
CA SER A 415 -29.54 -11.58 -33.27
C SER A 415 -30.31 -10.85 -34.36
N GLY A 416 -29.70 -9.80 -34.92
CA GLY A 416 -30.27 -9.02 -36.00
C GLY A 416 -30.50 -9.86 -37.24
N ASP A 417 -31.71 -9.76 -37.78
CA ASP A 417 -32.01 -10.16 -39.15
C ASP A 417 -31.33 -9.18 -40.11
N VAL A 418 -30.56 -9.75 -41.03
CA VAL A 418 -29.93 -9.08 -42.15
C VAL A 418 -31.03 -8.70 -43.16
N VAL A 419 -31.40 -7.42 -43.18
CA VAL A 419 -32.17 -6.86 -44.30
C VAL A 419 -31.20 -6.54 -45.43
N THR A 420 -31.15 -7.41 -46.43
CA THR A 420 -30.54 -7.13 -47.73
C THR A 420 -31.42 -6.13 -48.49
N LEU A 421 -30.95 -4.89 -48.59
CA LEU A 421 -31.49 -3.92 -49.55
C LEU A 421 -31.14 -4.37 -50.97
N ARG A 422 -32.17 -4.56 -51.80
CA ARG A 422 -32.04 -4.76 -53.24
C ARG A 422 -32.74 -3.60 -53.96
N ARG A 423 -31.93 -2.92 -54.78
CA ARG A 423 -32.18 -1.80 -55.72
C ARG A 423 -32.10 -0.39 -55.14
#